data_AF-A0A1B2EBX6-F1
#
_entry.id   AF-A0A1B2EBX6-F1
#
_cell.length_a   1.000
_cell.length_b   1.000
_cell.length_c   1.000
_cell.angle_alpha   90.00
_cell.angle_beta   90.00
_cell.angle_gamma   90.00
#
_symmetry.space_group_name_H-M   'P 1'
#
loop_
_entity.id
_entity.type
_entity.pdbx_description
1 polymer ?
#
loop_
_entity_poly.entity_id
_entity_poly.type
_entity_poly.pdbx_seq_one_letter_code
_entity_poly.pdbx_strand_id
1 'polypeptide(L)'
;MLAGDILTDDAGYRVIEAVNADEALIMLESRHDVRLVFTDVNMPGSLNGFALARIVDMRFPGIKVIVTSGLARPGVGDLPKGKRFLPKPYAPSALITMVQEMLGETAKPAMVPLDTVTVEQGSPVLPTAIKIRRMHSGIGAVGGLAQPLPGPEE
;
A
#
# COMPACT_ATOMS: atom_id res chain seq x y z
N MET A 1 12.81 3.88 3.36
CA MET A 1 11.52 4.53 3.71
C MET A 1 10.39 3.69 3.14
N LEU A 2 9.36 3.41 3.93
CA LEU A 2 8.21 2.64 3.48
C LEU A 2 7.16 3.60 2.90
N ALA A 3 6.31 3.13 1.97
CA ALA A 3 5.24 3.97 1.39
C ALA A 3 4.26 4.57 2.40
N GLY A 4 4.23 4.06 3.65
CA GLY A 4 3.29 4.50 4.67
C GLY A 4 3.82 5.77 5.30
N ASP A 5 5.09 5.73 5.70
CA ASP A 5 5.89 6.87 6.14
C ASP A 5 5.81 8.01 5.12
N ILE A 6 6.07 7.73 3.84
CA ILE A 6 6.01 8.76 2.76
C ILE A 6 4.62 9.42 2.68
N LEU A 7 3.55 8.64 2.79
CA LEU A 7 2.20 9.19 2.72
C LEU A 7 1.81 9.95 4.00
N THR A 8 2.37 9.57 5.15
CA THR A 8 2.03 10.16 6.44
C THR A 8 2.90 11.40 6.72
N ASP A 9 4.22 11.25 6.74
CA ASP A 9 5.19 12.30 7.06
C ASP A 9 5.31 13.35 5.95
N ASP A 10 5.49 12.93 4.69
CA ASP A 10 5.77 13.87 3.60
C ASP A 10 4.50 14.45 2.94
N ALA A 11 3.35 13.80 3.11
CA ALA A 11 2.14 14.16 2.38
C ALA A 11 0.86 14.31 3.23
N GLY A 12 0.93 14.04 4.55
CA GLY A 12 -0.15 14.34 5.48
C GLY A 12 -1.41 13.48 5.33
N TYR A 13 -1.32 12.32 4.69
CA TYR A 13 -2.43 11.38 4.57
C TYR A 13 -2.57 10.53 5.83
N ARG A 14 -3.80 10.16 6.18
CA ARG A 14 -4.05 9.13 7.19
C ARG A 14 -3.82 7.75 6.54
N VAL A 15 -2.82 7.00 6.99
CA VAL A 15 -2.56 5.65 6.47
C VAL A 15 -3.10 4.60 7.44
N ILE A 16 -3.90 3.67 6.91
CA ILE A 16 -4.32 2.45 7.61
C ILE A 16 -3.55 1.27 7.01
N GLU A 17 -2.92 0.46 7.84
CA GLU A 17 -2.21 -0.73 7.36
C GLU A 17 -3.14 -1.95 7.33
N ALA A 18 -3.10 -2.71 6.24
CA ALA A 18 -3.68 -4.04 6.12
C ALA A 18 -2.57 -5.07 5.85
N VAL A 19 -2.75 -6.30 6.31
CA VAL A 19 -1.76 -7.38 6.16
C VAL A 19 -1.88 -8.12 4.84
N ASN A 20 -3.05 -8.09 4.21
CA ASN A 20 -3.33 -8.73 2.92
C ASN A 20 -4.53 -8.08 2.20
N ALA A 21 -4.84 -8.60 1.01
CA ALA A 21 -5.97 -8.14 0.19
C ALA A 21 -7.33 -8.34 0.86
N ASP A 22 -7.52 -9.47 1.54
CA ASP A 22 -8.78 -9.84 2.17
C ASP A 22 -9.14 -8.88 3.32
N GLU A 23 -8.17 -8.56 4.17
CA GLU A 23 -8.33 -7.57 5.24
C GLU A 23 -8.57 -6.17 4.66
N ALA A 24 -7.86 -5.79 3.60
CA ALA A 24 -8.10 -4.52 2.93
C ALA A 24 -9.55 -4.42 2.41
N LEU A 25 -10.10 -5.49 1.85
CA LEU A 25 -11.50 -5.51 1.41
C LEU A 25 -12.48 -5.37 2.58
N ILE A 26 -12.26 -6.07 3.69
CA ILE A 26 -13.08 -5.94 4.91
C ILE A 26 -13.04 -4.50 5.45
N MET A 27 -11.86 -3.87 5.43
CA MET A 27 -11.72 -2.46 5.81
C MET A 27 -12.48 -1.52 4.86
N LEU A 28 -12.44 -1.77 3.55
CA LEU A 28 -13.20 -0.99 2.57
C LEU A 28 -14.72 -1.16 2.71
N GLU A 29 -15.19 -2.33 3.12
CA GLU A 29 -16.61 -2.57 3.38
C GLU A 29 -17.12 -1.85 4.64
N SER A 30 -16.27 -1.72 5.66
CA SER A 30 -16.62 -1.09 6.94
C SER A 30 -16.34 0.41 7.00
N ARG A 31 -15.60 0.97 6.03
CA ARG A 31 -15.13 2.36 6.04
C ARG A 31 -15.45 3.09 4.75
N HIS A 32 -16.12 4.23 4.89
CA HIS A 32 -16.46 5.11 3.76
C HIS A 32 -15.49 6.29 3.58
N ASP A 33 -14.53 6.49 4.48
CA ASP A 33 -13.54 7.57 4.43
C ASP A 33 -12.29 7.23 3.60
N VAL A 34 -12.18 5.98 3.14
CA VAL A 34 -11.03 5.53 2.34
C VAL A 34 -11.19 6.00 0.90
N ARG A 35 -10.22 6.79 0.43
CA ARG A 35 -10.22 7.34 -0.94
C ARG A 35 -9.19 6.67 -1.85
N LEU A 36 -8.16 6.05 -1.27
CA LEU A 36 -7.08 5.41 -2.02
C LEU A 36 -6.61 4.10 -1.36
N VAL A 37 -6.26 3.13 -2.19
CA VAL A 37 -5.60 1.88 -1.78
C VAL A 37 -4.24 1.81 -2.47
N PHE A 38 -3.19 1.62 -1.68
CA PHE A 38 -1.83 1.38 -2.16
C PHE A 38 -1.43 -0.06 -1.84
N THR A 39 -1.18 -0.87 -2.87
CA THR A 39 -0.91 -2.30 -2.72
C THR A 39 0.29 -2.78 -3.55
N ASP A 40 1.02 -3.77 -3.04
CA ASP A 40 2.01 -4.50 -3.83
C ASP A 40 1.32 -5.57 -4.69
N VAL A 41 1.85 -5.87 -5.87
CA VAL A 41 1.42 -7.05 -6.64
C VAL A 41 1.69 -8.31 -5.84
N ASN A 42 2.88 -8.40 -5.23
CA ASN A 42 3.30 -9.57 -4.46
C ASN A 42 3.04 -9.31 -2.97
N MET A 43 1.85 -9.69 -2.54
CA MET A 43 1.45 -9.72 -1.13
C MET A 43 0.99 -11.13 -0.74
N PRO A 44 1.16 -11.53 0.54
CA PRO A 44 0.61 -12.79 1.03
C PRO A 44 -0.93 -12.75 1.01
N GLY A 45 -1.55 -13.90 0.74
CA GLY A 45 -3.01 -14.04 0.68
C GLY A 45 -3.48 -14.76 -0.58
N SER A 46 -4.80 -14.85 -0.76
CA SER A 46 -5.43 -15.51 -1.90
C SER A 46 -5.51 -14.63 -3.15
N LEU A 47 -5.34 -13.31 -2.99
CA LEU A 47 -5.47 -12.32 -4.07
C LEU A 47 -4.18 -11.53 -4.22
N ASN A 48 -3.76 -11.30 -5.48
CA ASN A 48 -2.65 -10.42 -5.81
C ASN A 48 -3.11 -8.96 -6.00
N GLY A 49 -2.16 -8.03 -6.13
CA GLY A 49 -2.46 -6.59 -6.24
C GLY A 49 -3.33 -6.21 -7.44
N PHE A 50 -3.19 -6.91 -8.57
CA PHE A 50 -4.02 -6.67 -9.76
C PHE A 50 -5.45 -7.18 -9.57
N ALA A 51 -5.61 -8.37 -8.98
CA ALA A 51 -6.92 -8.92 -8.64
C ALA A 51 -7.65 -8.01 -7.63
N LEU A 52 -6.95 -7.51 -6.62
CA LEU A 52 -7.50 -6.53 -5.68
C LEU A 52 -7.94 -5.25 -6.41
N ALA A 53 -7.11 -4.70 -7.32
CA ALA A 53 -7.47 -3.51 -8.07
C ALA A 53 -8.76 -3.68 -8.89
N ARG A 54 -8.97 -4.86 -9.49
CA ARG A 54 -10.19 -5.20 -10.22
C ARG A 54 -11.39 -5.32 -9.30
N ILE A 55 -11.25 -5.97 -8.14
CA ILE A 55 -12.35 -6.09 -7.16
C ILE A 55 -12.75 -4.70 -6.65
N VAL A 56 -11.77 -3.85 -6.31
CA VAL A 56 -12.03 -2.49 -5.85
C VAL A 56 -12.69 -1.65 -6.94
N ASP A 57 -12.32 -1.82 -8.21
CA ASP A 57 -13.01 -1.15 -9.32
C ASP A 57 -14.49 -1.55 -9.43
N MET A 58 -14.80 -2.84 -9.28
CA MET A 58 -16.16 -3.35 -9.38
C MET A 58 -17.03 -3.01 -8.16
N ARG A 59 -16.48 -3.14 -6.95
CA ARG A 59 -17.24 -2.94 -5.70
C ARG A 59 -17.20 -1.51 -5.17
N PHE A 60 -16.10 -0.79 -5.42
CA PHE A 60 -15.84 0.54 -4.87
C PHE A 60 -15.29 1.49 -5.96
N PRO A 61 -16.08 1.81 -7.00
CA PRO A 61 -15.59 2.58 -8.16
C PRO A 61 -15.08 3.99 -7.82
N GLY A 62 -15.50 4.55 -6.68
CA GLY A 62 -15.00 5.85 -6.18
C GLY A 62 -13.58 5.80 -5.61
N ILE A 63 -13.07 4.61 -5.26
CA ILE A 63 -11.78 4.43 -4.59
C ILE A 63 -10.67 4.26 -5.61
N LYS A 64 -9.60 5.04 -5.47
CA LYS A 64 -8.42 4.97 -6.32
C LYS A 64 -7.52 3.81 -5.88
N VAL A 65 -6.85 3.15 -6.82
CA VAL A 65 -5.90 2.08 -6.50
C VAL A 65 -4.58 2.35 -7.21
N ILE A 66 -3.50 2.34 -6.43
CA ILE A 66 -2.14 2.32 -6.92
C ILE A 66 -1.57 0.94 -6.61
N VAL A 67 -1.19 0.23 -7.66
CA VAL A 67 -0.51 -1.06 -7.56
C VAL A 67 0.98 -0.83 -7.76
N THR A 68 1.84 -1.45 -6.96
CA THR A 68 3.29 -1.33 -7.08
C THR A 68 3.96 -2.69 -7.16
N SER A 69 5.06 -2.82 -7.93
CA SER A 69 5.87 -4.04 -7.94
C SER A 69 7.28 -3.76 -8.45
N GLY A 70 8.26 -4.52 -7.96
CA GLY A 70 9.62 -4.51 -8.48
C GLY A 70 9.93 -5.62 -9.49
N LEU A 71 9.01 -6.58 -9.67
CA LEU A 71 9.23 -7.75 -10.52
C LEU A 71 8.11 -7.94 -11.55
N ALA A 72 6.88 -7.61 -11.19
CA ALA A 72 5.72 -7.72 -12.06
C ALA A 72 5.39 -6.39 -12.71
N ARG A 73 4.89 -6.43 -13.95
CA ARG A 73 4.30 -5.27 -14.63
C ARG A 73 2.88 -5.65 -15.09
N PRO A 74 1.94 -4.69 -15.12
CA PRO A 74 0.60 -4.96 -15.60
C PRO A 74 0.62 -5.35 -17.07
N GLY A 75 -0.06 -6.43 -17.42
CA GLY A 75 -0.41 -6.80 -18.78
C GLY A 75 -1.66 -6.07 -19.28
N VAL A 76 -2.09 -6.43 -20.49
CA VAL A 76 -3.32 -5.89 -21.08
C VAL A 76 -4.53 -6.37 -20.25
N GLY A 77 -5.29 -5.43 -19.68
CA GLY A 77 -6.49 -5.71 -18.90
C GLY A 77 -6.28 -5.94 -17.39
N ASP A 78 -5.04 -5.90 -16.90
CA ASP A 78 -4.76 -6.10 -15.47
C ASP A 78 -5.14 -4.90 -14.58
N LEU A 79 -5.09 -3.69 -15.15
CA LEU A 79 -5.45 -2.45 -14.45
C LEU A 79 -6.69 -1.81 -15.08
N PRO A 80 -7.80 -1.71 -14.32
CA PRO A 80 -8.97 -0.97 -14.74
C PRO A 80 -8.69 0.53 -14.97
N LYS A 81 -9.60 1.19 -15.70
CA LYS A 81 -9.48 2.63 -15.99
C LYS A 81 -9.48 3.44 -14.69
N GLY A 82 -8.53 4.36 -14.56
CA GLY A 82 -8.41 5.22 -13.38
C GLY A 82 -7.65 4.60 -12.20
N LYS A 83 -7.15 3.37 -12.34
CA LYS A 83 -6.14 2.78 -11.43
C LYS A 83 -4.75 3.00 -12.03
N ARG A 84 -3.71 3.04 -11.19
CA ARG A 84 -2.33 3.31 -11.64
C ARG A 84 -1.36 2.24 -11.17
N PHE A 85 -0.26 2.12 -11.90
CA PHE A 85 0.87 1.28 -11.53
C PHE A 85 2.09 2.15 -11.24
N LEU A 86 2.77 1.87 -10.13
CA LEU A 86 4.02 2.51 -9.76
C LEU A 86 5.13 1.44 -9.67
N PRO A 87 6.02 1.33 -10.67
CA PRO A 87 7.12 0.36 -10.63
C PRO A 87 8.09 0.68 -9.49
N LYS A 88 8.65 -0.36 -8.85
CA LYS A 88 9.75 -0.22 -7.90
C LYS A 88 11.10 -0.35 -8.64
N PRO A 89 12.13 0.40 -8.21
CA PRO A 89 12.10 1.44 -7.16
C PRO A 89 11.43 2.73 -7.66
N TYR A 90 10.80 3.47 -6.74
CA TYR A 90 10.22 4.80 -7.00
C TYR A 90 10.74 5.82 -6.00
N ALA A 91 10.82 7.08 -6.43
CA ALA A 91 11.10 8.19 -5.54
C ALA A 91 9.87 8.54 -4.69
N PRO A 92 10.02 9.02 -3.45
CA PRO A 92 8.91 9.47 -2.61
C PRO A 92 8.02 10.49 -3.33
N SER A 93 8.62 11.47 -4.01
CA SER A 93 7.90 12.48 -4.79
C SER A 93 7.00 11.88 -5.86
N ALA A 94 7.44 10.81 -6.54
CA ALA A 94 6.63 10.15 -7.57
C ALA A 94 5.36 9.51 -7.00
N LEU A 95 5.44 8.94 -5.78
CA LEU A 95 4.27 8.40 -5.09
C LEU A 95 3.28 9.54 -4.72
N ILE A 96 3.80 10.61 -4.13
CA ILE A 96 2.99 11.75 -3.67
C ILE A 96 2.27 12.41 -4.85
N THR A 97 2.99 12.71 -5.93
CA THR A 97 2.41 13.29 -7.15
C THR A 97 1.33 12.39 -7.72
N MET A 98 1.58 11.09 -7.84
CA MET A 98 0.58 10.15 -8.38
C MET A 98 -0.69 10.10 -7.52
N VAL A 99 -0.56 10.12 -6.19
CA VAL A 99 -1.71 10.16 -5.28
C VAL A 99 -2.51 11.44 -5.47
N GLN A 100 -1.85 12.60 -5.48
CA GLN A 100 -2.49 13.91 -5.66
C GLN A 100 -3.24 13.99 -7.00
N GLU A 101 -2.60 13.57 -8.09
CA GLU A 101 -3.21 13.52 -9.42
C GLU A 101 -4.45 12.61 -9.45
N MET A 102 -4.37 11.42 -8.82
CA MET A 102 -5.47 10.46 -8.81
C MET A 102 -6.67 10.92 -7.98
N LEU A 103 -6.43 11.66 -6.91
CA LEU A 103 -7.48 12.20 -6.06
C LEU A 103 -8.09 13.51 -6.60
N GLY A 104 -7.56 14.02 -7.72
CA GLY A 104 -8.00 15.28 -8.33
C GLY A 104 -7.56 16.50 -7.52
N GLU A 105 -6.56 16.34 -6.66
CA GLU A 105 -5.96 17.39 -5.85
C GLU A 105 -4.88 18.08 -6.68
N THR A 106 -5.28 18.68 -7.80
CA THR A 106 -4.41 19.59 -8.55
C THR A 106 -4.17 20.83 -7.71
N ALA A 107 -2.94 20.92 -7.19
CA ALA A 107 -2.31 22.04 -6.49
C ALA A 107 -2.50 22.11 -4.95
N LYS A 108 -1.39 21.76 -4.27
CA LYS A 108 -0.99 21.99 -2.87
C LYS A 108 -1.79 21.25 -1.78
N PRO A 109 -1.19 20.28 -1.07
CA PRO A 109 -1.07 20.51 0.35
C PRO A 109 -0.15 21.73 0.45
N ALA A 110 -0.67 22.84 0.97
CA ALA A 110 0.22 23.78 1.59
C ALA A 110 1.07 22.91 2.53
N MET A 111 2.38 22.87 2.28
CA MET A 111 3.34 22.65 3.32
C MET A 111 2.89 23.55 4.45
N VAL A 112 2.17 22.98 5.42
CA VAL A 112 1.97 23.64 6.70
C VAL A 112 3.39 23.68 7.24
N PRO A 113 4.05 24.84 7.33
CA PRO A 113 5.30 24.90 8.06
C PRO A 113 5.01 24.27 9.42
N LEU A 114 5.91 23.41 9.89
CA LEU A 114 5.80 22.66 11.15
C LEU A 114 5.80 23.58 12.41
N ASP A 115 5.48 24.87 12.24
CA ASP A 115 5.57 25.94 13.24
C ASP A 115 4.29 26.80 13.35
N THR A 116 3.14 26.37 12.82
CA THR A 116 1.89 27.13 13.02
C THR A 116 0.79 26.28 13.60
N VAL A 117 0.73 26.26 14.94
CA VAL A 117 -0.47 25.94 15.70
C VAL A 117 -1.47 27.08 15.49
N THR A 118 -2.35 26.94 14.50
CA THR A 118 -3.63 27.64 14.51
C THR A 118 -4.71 26.61 14.78
N VAL A 119 -5.04 26.49 16.07
CA VAL A 119 -6.35 26.01 16.48
C VAL A 119 -7.38 26.94 15.85
N GLU A 120 -8.23 26.44 14.95
CA GLU A 120 -9.63 26.86 14.73
C GLU A 120 -10.36 25.80 13.86
N GLN A 121 -11.25 25.06 14.54
CA GLN A 121 -12.59 24.62 14.11
C GLN A 121 -12.75 23.88 12.77
N GLY A 122 -13.06 22.58 12.90
CA GLY A 122 -13.44 21.66 11.82
C GLY A 122 -12.29 20.73 11.44
N SER A 123 -12.15 19.59 12.12
CA SER A 123 -11.10 18.61 11.81
C SER A 123 -11.07 18.34 10.30
N PRO A 124 -9.96 18.64 9.58
CA PRO A 124 -9.85 18.21 8.21
C PRO A 124 -9.90 16.69 8.22
N VAL A 125 -10.95 16.13 7.64
CA VAL A 125 -11.06 14.69 7.38
C VAL A 125 -10.00 14.36 6.34
N LEU A 126 -8.80 14.05 6.82
CA LEU A 126 -7.67 13.71 5.96
C LEU A 126 -8.08 12.49 5.11
N PRO A 127 -7.85 12.50 3.79
CA PRO A 127 -8.10 11.35 2.95
C PRO A 127 -7.36 10.12 3.50
N THR A 128 -8.10 9.05 3.79
CA THR A 128 -7.53 7.81 4.33
C THR A 128 -7.02 6.93 3.19
N ALA A 129 -5.75 6.50 3.27
CA ALA A 129 -5.12 5.56 2.36
C ALA A 129 -4.92 4.20 3.06
N ILE A 130 -5.36 3.10 2.45
CA ILE A 130 -5.01 1.76 2.93
C ILE A 130 -3.70 1.33 2.29
N LYS A 131 -2.73 0.92 3.10
CA LYS A 131 -1.48 0.33 2.65
C LYS A 131 -1.40 -1.13 3.05
N ILE A 132 -1.11 -2.01 2.08
CA ILE A 132 -0.87 -3.42 2.37
C ILE A 132 0.61 -3.66 2.67
N ARG A 133 0.94 -4.17 3.87
CA ARG A 133 2.32 -4.52 4.24
C ARG A 133 2.79 -5.76 3.50
N ARG A 134 4.04 -5.72 3.04
CA ARG A 134 4.82 -6.92 2.75
C ARG A 134 5.44 -7.40 4.06
N MET A 135 5.08 -8.58 4.53
CA MET A 135 5.90 -9.29 5.52
C MET A 135 7.29 -9.50 4.91
N HIS A 136 8.32 -8.87 5.46
CA HIS A 136 9.68 -9.34 5.29
C HIS A 136 9.75 -10.68 6.03
N SER A 137 9.80 -11.78 5.28
CA SER A 137 10.21 -13.06 5.86
C SER A 137 11.66 -12.91 6.29
N GLY A 138 11.87 -12.57 7.56
CA GLY A 138 13.16 -12.28 8.14
C GLY A 138 13.12 -12.49 9.65
N ILE A 139 12.93 -13.74 10.07
CA ILE A 139 13.40 -14.23 11.38
C ILE A 139 14.20 -15.50 11.08
N GLY A 140 15.52 -15.38 11.22
CA GLY A 140 16.39 -16.53 11.36
C GLY A 140 16.47 -17.01 12.81
N ALA A 141 17.03 -18.21 12.97
CA ALA A 141 17.41 -18.89 14.20
C ALA A 141 16.23 -19.62 14.92
N VAL A 142 16.27 -20.91 15.25
CA VAL A 142 17.37 -21.83 15.59
C VAL A 142 16.93 -23.29 15.33
N GLY A 143 17.85 -24.14 14.87
CA GLY A 143 17.55 -25.56 14.66
C GLY A 143 18.75 -26.35 14.13
N GLY A 144 19.84 -26.35 14.92
CA GLY A 144 20.83 -27.41 15.02
C GLY A 144 21.35 -28.07 13.75
N LEU A 145 22.61 -27.76 13.42
CA LEU A 145 23.50 -28.70 12.74
C LEU A 145 23.54 -30.02 13.53
N ALA A 146 23.02 -31.10 12.94
CA ALA A 146 23.32 -32.47 13.35
C ALA A 146 23.40 -33.36 12.10
N GLN A 147 24.56 -33.35 11.45
CA GLN A 147 25.19 -34.60 11.00
C GLN A 147 26.15 -34.97 12.14
N PRO A 148 26.29 -36.24 12.61
CA PRO A 148 26.50 -37.43 11.76
C PRO A 148 25.83 -38.72 12.30
N LEU A 149 25.87 -39.81 11.54
CA LEU A 149 26.05 -41.19 12.07
C LEU A 149 26.68 -42.07 10.98
N PRO A 150 27.93 -42.55 11.12
CA PRO A 150 28.46 -43.69 10.39
C PRO A 150 28.25 -45.02 11.18
N GLY A 151 27.99 -46.11 10.45
CA GLY A 151 28.07 -47.52 10.90
C GLY A 151 26.83 -48.09 11.60
N PRO A 152 26.52 -49.41 11.45
CA PRO A 152 27.52 -50.47 11.57
C PRO A 152 27.81 -51.25 10.27
N GLU A 153 28.97 -51.86 10.38
CA GLU A 153 29.75 -52.68 9.46
C GLU A 153 29.13 -54.08 9.34
N GLU A 154 28.98 -54.58 8.11
CA GLU A 154 28.79 -56.02 7.81
C GLU A 154 29.88 -56.48 6.82
#